data_AF-A0AAN6M3R1-F1
#
_entry.id   AF-A0AAN6M3R1-F1
#
_cell.length_a   1.000
_cell.length_b   1.000
_cell.length_c   1.000
_cell.angle_alpha   90.00
_cell.angle_beta   90.00
_cell.angle_gamma   90.00
#
_symmetry.space_group_name_H-M   'P 1'
#
loop_
_entity.id
_entity.type
_entity.pdbx_description
1 polymer ?
#
loop_
_entity_poly.entity_id
_entity_poly.type
_entity_poly.pdbx_seq_one_letter_code
_entity_poly.pdbx_strand_id
1 'polypeptide(L)'
;MPSHVVSKEKFPRVFGWMSRFQRAMDASASIAPKPRAMAGDEAASYVESFKEEEDTTAQEVVNGDDPQDFAQGTLVEVYPADWGSSHRDSGRLVALAPDEVTIKVEGAMSLRIHAPRTGFRVTAVGGLR
;
A
#
# COMPACT_ATOMS: atom_id res chain seq x y z
N MET A 1 23.24 -12.84 -12.40
CA MET A 1 23.28 -14.28 -12.74
C MET A 1 24.41 -14.54 -13.73
N PRO A 2 25.06 -15.71 -13.71
CA PRO A 2 26.10 -16.04 -14.69
C PRO A 2 25.54 -16.04 -16.12
N SER A 3 26.31 -15.50 -17.07
CA SER A 3 25.89 -15.35 -18.48
C SER A 3 25.64 -16.70 -19.19
N HIS A 4 26.28 -17.77 -18.74
CA HIS A 4 26.00 -19.11 -19.23
C HIS A 4 24.63 -19.64 -18.77
N VAL A 5 23.98 -19.02 -17.78
CA VAL A 5 22.64 -19.39 -17.30
C VAL A 5 21.58 -18.46 -17.88
N VAL A 6 21.80 -17.13 -17.83
CA VAL A 6 20.87 -16.12 -18.35
C VAL A 6 21.64 -15.10 -19.19
N SER A 7 21.32 -15.01 -20.48
CA SER A 7 21.90 -14.02 -21.39
C SER A 7 20.90 -13.54 -22.44
N LYS A 8 21.23 -12.46 -23.13
CA LYS A 8 20.43 -11.90 -24.24
C LYS A 8 20.37 -12.85 -25.43
N GLU A 9 21.43 -13.61 -25.67
CA GLU A 9 21.51 -14.59 -26.76
C GLU A 9 20.57 -15.77 -26.47
N LYS A 10 20.48 -16.20 -25.20
CA LYS A 10 19.58 -17.28 -24.78
C LYS A 10 18.13 -16.83 -24.60
N PHE A 11 17.89 -15.59 -24.16
CA PHE A 11 16.56 -15.05 -23.85
C PHE A 11 16.28 -13.69 -24.53
N PRO A 12 16.38 -13.59 -25.87
CA PRO A 12 16.33 -12.30 -26.56
C PRO A 12 15.02 -11.54 -26.37
N ARG A 13 13.89 -12.27 -26.22
CA ARG A 13 12.58 -11.65 -25.99
C ARG A 13 12.48 -11.01 -24.60
N VAL A 14 13.01 -11.65 -23.57
CA VAL A 14 13.02 -11.15 -22.19
C VAL A 14 13.87 -9.88 -22.11
N PHE A 15 15.10 -9.93 -22.63
CA PHE A 15 15.98 -8.76 -22.68
C PHE A 15 15.43 -7.62 -23.55
N GLY A 16 14.76 -7.97 -24.65
CA GLY A 16 14.05 -6.99 -25.47
C GLY A 16 12.89 -6.31 -24.73
N TRP A 17 12.13 -7.06 -23.92
CA TRP A 17 11.07 -6.51 -23.07
C TRP A 17 11.64 -5.62 -21.96
N MET A 18 12.67 -6.08 -21.23
CA MET A 18 13.36 -5.27 -20.19
C MET A 18 13.86 -3.95 -20.77
N SER A 19 14.43 -3.99 -21.98
CA SER A 19 14.90 -2.78 -22.67
C SER A 19 13.77 -1.83 -23.04
N ARG A 20 12.59 -2.33 -23.42
CA ARG A 20 11.40 -1.48 -23.69
C ARG A 20 10.88 -0.86 -22.41
N PHE A 21 10.79 -1.63 -21.33
CA PHE A 21 10.34 -1.15 -20.04
C PHE A 21 11.26 -0.05 -19.50
N GLN A 22 12.59 -0.27 -19.53
CA GLN A 22 13.55 0.73 -19.09
C GLN A 22 13.43 2.04 -19.89
N ARG A 23 13.28 1.96 -21.21
CA ARG A 23 13.06 3.17 -22.03
C ARG A 23 11.79 3.93 -21.67
N ALA A 24 10.72 3.23 -21.33
CA ALA A 24 9.49 3.87 -20.88
C ALA A 24 9.69 4.57 -19.52
N MET A 25 10.39 3.92 -18.59
CA MET A 25 10.75 4.50 -17.29
C MET A 25 11.62 5.76 -17.46
N ASP A 26 12.65 5.71 -18.30
CA ASP A 26 13.56 6.84 -18.55
C ASP A 26 12.82 8.02 -19.19
N ALA A 27 11.91 7.74 -20.14
CA ALA A 27 11.07 8.77 -20.75
C ALA A 27 10.17 9.46 -19.72
N SER A 28 9.50 8.70 -18.86
CA SER A 28 8.68 9.25 -17.77
C SER A 28 9.50 10.04 -16.76
N ALA A 29 10.67 9.53 -16.38
CA ALA A 29 11.57 10.23 -15.45
C ALA A 29 12.09 11.57 -16.02
N SER A 30 12.26 11.66 -17.34
CA SER A 30 12.74 12.89 -17.98
C SER A 30 11.75 14.06 -17.91
N ILE A 31 10.45 13.79 -17.75
CA ILE A 31 9.38 14.79 -17.67
C ILE A 31 8.81 14.96 -16.26
N ALA A 32 9.11 14.05 -15.34
CA ALA A 32 8.62 14.11 -13.97
C ALA A 32 9.31 15.23 -13.17
N PRO A 33 8.60 15.90 -12.24
CA PRO A 33 9.22 16.77 -11.26
C PRO A 33 10.31 16.04 -10.47
N LYS A 34 11.44 16.71 -10.21
CA LYS A 34 12.51 16.11 -9.39
C LYS A 34 11.99 15.91 -7.96
N PRO A 35 12.08 14.68 -7.40
CA PRO A 35 11.72 14.44 -6.01
C PRO A 35 12.55 15.32 -5.07
N ARG A 36 11.89 15.92 -4.08
CA ARG A 36 12.56 16.63 -2.99
C ARG A 36 12.96 15.63 -1.92
N ALA A 37 14.23 15.64 -1.52
CA ALA A 37 14.65 14.91 -0.33
C ALA A 37 13.98 15.52 0.90
N MET A 38 13.38 14.67 1.74
CA MET A 38 12.61 15.06 2.92
C MET A 38 13.04 14.17 4.09
N ALA A 39 13.27 14.77 5.25
CA ALA A 39 13.59 14.03 6.48
C ALA A 39 12.31 13.47 7.13
N GLY A 40 12.45 12.49 8.02
CA GLY A 40 11.28 11.81 8.61
C GLY A 40 10.41 12.71 9.49
N ASP A 41 11.03 13.62 10.24
CA ASP A 41 10.34 14.65 11.03
C ASP A 41 9.60 15.64 10.13
N GLU A 42 10.25 16.09 9.04
CA GLU A 42 9.63 16.96 8.04
C GLU A 42 8.43 16.27 7.36
N ALA A 43 8.54 14.97 7.06
CA ALA A 43 7.44 14.18 6.51
C ALA A 43 6.27 14.05 7.48
N ALA A 44 6.54 13.79 8.77
CA ALA A 44 5.50 13.74 9.79
C ALA A 44 4.77 15.08 9.91
N SER A 45 5.50 16.19 10.01
CA SER A 45 4.90 17.53 10.05
C SER A 45 4.11 17.86 8.78
N TYR A 46 4.59 17.42 7.61
CA TYR A 46 3.85 17.59 6.36
C TYR A 46 2.51 16.85 6.38
N VAL A 47 2.51 15.59 6.82
CA VAL A 47 1.28 14.77 6.93
C VAL A 47 0.32 15.37 7.96
N GLU A 48 0.81 15.83 9.11
CA GLU A 48 -0.03 16.51 10.12
C GLU A 48 -0.65 17.81 9.61
N SER A 49 0.10 18.57 8.80
CA SER A 49 -0.38 19.83 8.22
C SER A 49 -1.41 19.62 7.11
N PHE A 50 -1.47 18.41 6.56
CA PHE A 50 -2.39 18.07 5.50
C PHE A 50 -3.81 17.96 6.07
N LYS A 51 -4.68 18.90 5.67
CA LYS A 51 -6.11 18.77 5.91
C LYS A 51 -6.68 17.89 4.82
N GLU A 52 -7.22 16.76 5.23
CA GLU A 52 -7.96 15.86 4.37
C GLU A 52 -9.14 16.60 3.73
N GLU A 53 -9.07 16.84 2.42
CA GLU A 53 -10.20 17.39 1.66
C GLU A 53 -11.17 16.24 1.34
N GLU A 54 -12.45 16.44 1.66
CA GLU A 54 -13.52 15.42 1.59
C GLU A 54 -13.64 14.77 0.18
N ASP A 55 -13.27 15.50 -0.88
CA ASP A 55 -13.30 15.05 -2.28
C ASP A 55 -12.08 14.22 -2.74
N THR A 56 -11.02 14.14 -1.93
CA THR A 56 -9.76 13.47 -2.34
C THR A 56 -9.62 12.04 -1.83
N THR A 57 -10.55 11.57 -1.00
CA THR A 57 -10.46 10.25 -0.36
C THR A 57 -11.54 9.29 -0.85
N ALA A 58 -11.15 8.03 -1.02
CA ALA A 58 -12.11 6.96 -1.31
C ALA A 58 -13.21 6.97 -0.23
N GLN A 59 -14.46 6.81 -0.65
CA GLN A 59 -15.59 6.80 0.27
C GLN A 59 -15.34 5.78 1.40
N GLU A 60 -15.61 6.17 2.65
CA GLU A 60 -15.55 5.27 3.82
C GLU A 60 -16.69 4.25 3.74
N VAL A 61 -16.51 3.23 2.89
CA VAL A 61 -17.49 2.19 2.62
C VAL A 61 -16.88 0.85 2.94
N VAL A 62 -17.53 0.14 3.85
CA VAL A 62 -17.26 -1.27 4.10
C VAL A 62 -18.27 -2.08 3.32
N ASN A 63 -17.79 -2.88 2.38
CA ASN A 63 -18.64 -3.77 1.60
C ASN A 63 -19.30 -4.81 2.52
N GLY A 64 -20.61 -4.71 2.72
CA GLY A 64 -21.38 -5.66 3.53
C GLY A 64 -21.47 -7.07 2.95
N ASP A 65 -21.16 -7.23 1.65
CA ASP A 65 -21.08 -8.54 0.99
C ASP A 65 -19.64 -9.12 1.06
N ASP A 66 -18.70 -8.45 1.73
CA ASP A 66 -17.34 -8.99 1.90
C ASP A 66 -17.39 -10.26 2.77
N PRO A 67 -16.76 -11.38 2.34
CA PRO A 67 -16.80 -12.64 3.07
C PRO A 67 -16.24 -12.59 4.50
N GLN A 68 -15.50 -11.55 4.88
CA GLN A 68 -14.98 -11.38 6.23
C GLN A 68 -16.01 -10.79 7.21
N ASP A 69 -17.14 -10.27 6.72
CA ASP A 69 -18.27 -9.80 7.54
C ASP A 69 -17.86 -8.79 8.63
N PHE A 70 -16.90 -7.91 8.30
CA PHE A 70 -16.53 -6.82 9.18
C PHE A 70 -17.53 -5.67 9.06
N ALA A 71 -17.83 -5.04 10.19
CA ALA A 71 -18.58 -3.80 10.22
C ALA A 71 -17.64 -2.59 10.14
N GLN A 72 -18.15 -1.47 9.61
CA GLN A 72 -17.44 -0.19 9.71
C GLN A 72 -17.21 0.18 11.18
N GLY A 73 -16.01 0.67 11.47
CA GLY A 73 -15.56 1.03 12.81
C GLY A 73 -15.02 -0.13 13.66
N THR A 74 -15.08 -1.38 13.16
CA THR A 74 -14.49 -2.54 13.85
C THR A 74 -12.98 -2.32 14.06
N LEU A 75 -12.49 -2.62 15.26
CA LEU A 75 -11.07 -2.55 15.55
C LEU A 75 -10.36 -3.78 14.96
N VAL A 76 -9.44 -3.53 14.03
CA VAL A 76 -8.74 -4.58 13.27
C VAL A 76 -7.23 -4.34 13.27
N GLU A 77 -6.50 -5.42 13.01
CA GLU A 77 -5.08 -5.42 12.66
C GLU A 77 -4.93 -5.66 11.15
N VAL A 78 -4.01 -4.93 10.52
CA VAL A 78 -3.62 -5.12 9.12
C VAL A 78 -2.13 -5.43 9.06
N TYR A 79 -1.75 -6.49 8.33
CA TYR A 79 -0.35 -6.90 8.23
C TYR A 79 -0.07 -7.77 6.99
N PRO A 80 1.18 -7.82 6.49
CA PRO A 80 1.55 -8.68 5.37
C PRO A 80 1.32 -10.17 5.68
N ALA A 81 0.84 -10.91 4.69
CA ALA A 81 0.55 -12.34 4.79
C ALA A 81 1.79 -13.23 4.58
N ASP A 82 2.89 -12.66 4.08
CA ASP A 82 4.13 -13.33 3.72
C ASP A 82 5.25 -13.10 4.77
N TRP A 83 5.99 -11.99 4.68
CA TRP A 83 7.09 -11.64 5.57
C TRP A 83 6.87 -10.27 6.22
N GLY A 84 7.49 -10.03 7.38
CA GLY A 84 7.30 -8.77 8.12
C GLY A 84 6.01 -8.70 8.94
N SER A 85 5.32 -9.82 9.13
CA SER A 85 4.04 -9.92 9.88
C SER A 85 4.16 -9.75 11.41
N SER A 86 5.37 -9.45 11.91
CA SER A 86 5.64 -9.24 13.33
C SER A 86 5.13 -7.90 13.84
N HIS A 87 5.10 -6.89 12.97
CA HIS A 87 4.46 -5.62 13.24
C HIS A 87 3.10 -5.60 12.57
N ARG A 88 2.08 -5.15 13.28
CA ARG A 88 0.70 -5.11 12.80
C ARG A 88 0.11 -3.76 13.12
N ASP A 89 -0.37 -3.08 12.10
CA ASP A 89 -1.02 -1.80 12.25
C ASP A 89 -2.43 -2.03 12.79
N SER A 90 -2.77 -1.39 13.91
CA SER A 90 -4.07 -1.54 14.57
C SER A 90 -4.88 -0.26 14.45
N GLY A 91 -6.12 -0.36 14.00
CA GLY A 91 -6.99 0.80 13.80
C GLY A 91 -8.45 0.44 13.55
N ARG A 92 -9.30 1.45 13.45
CA ARG A 92 -10.72 1.26 13.12
C ARG A 92 -10.87 1.08 11.61
N LEU A 93 -11.54 0.02 11.18
CA LEU A 93 -11.87 -0.19 9.78
C LEU A 93 -12.76 0.93 9.26
N VAL A 94 -12.32 1.66 8.23
CA VAL A 94 -13.10 2.75 7.62
C VAL A 94 -13.51 2.44 6.18
N ALA A 95 -12.74 1.61 5.47
CA ALA A 95 -13.13 1.12 4.16
C ALA A 95 -12.68 -0.34 3.95
N LEU A 96 -13.51 -1.11 3.24
CA LEU A 96 -13.22 -2.47 2.84
C LEU A 96 -13.81 -2.71 1.44
N ALA A 97 -12.92 -2.73 0.45
CA ALA A 97 -13.24 -2.97 -0.95
C ALA A 97 -12.59 -4.28 -1.43
N PRO A 98 -12.93 -4.79 -2.63
CA PRO A 98 -12.34 -6.02 -3.16
C PRO A 98 -10.81 -5.98 -3.32
N ASP A 99 -10.22 -4.79 -3.51
CA ASP A 99 -8.80 -4.58 -3.78
C ASP A 99 -8.05 -3.82 -2.66
N GLU A 100 -8.75 -3.08 -1.81
CA GLU A 100 -8.15 -2.29 -0.73
C GLU A 100 -8.85 -2.46 0.64
N VAL A 101 -8.06 -2.36 1.71
CA VAL A 101 -8.54 -2.12 3.08
C VAL A 101 -7.95 -0.81 3.60
N THR A 102 -8.76 -0.03 4.31
CA THR A 102 -8.33 1.20 4.97
C THR A 102 -8.69 1.17 6.44
N ILE A 103 -7.69 1.44 7.28
CA ILE A 103 -7.88 1.65 8.73
C ILE A 103 -7.56 3.09 9.11
N LYS A 104 -8.33 3.62 10.05
CA LYS A 104 -8.03 4.86 10.75
C LYS A 104 -7.32 4.53 12.05
N VAL A 105 -6.09 5.00 12.18
CA VAL A 105 -5.29 4.90 13.39
C VAL A 105 -5.37 6.22 14.14
N GLU A 106 -5.65 6.14 15.44
CA GLU A 106 -5.70 7.28 16.34
C GLU A 106 -4.59 7.12 17.38
N GLY A 107 -3.69 8.10 17.46
CA GLY A 107 -2.53 8.10 18.34
C GLY A 107 -1.94 9.50 18.47
N ALA A 108 -0.63 9.64 18.36
CA ALA A 108 0.02 10.96 18.30
C ALA A 108 -0.42 11.77 17.07
N MET A 109 -0.71 11.08 15.96
CA MET A 109 -1.27 11.63 14.74
C MET A 109 -2.45 10.75 14.29
N SER A 110 -3.49 11.35 13.72
CA SER A 110 -4.56 10.60 13.08
C SER A 110 -4.15 10.28 11.65
N LEU A 111 -4.09 9.00 11.31
CA LEU A 111 -3.65 8.52 10.00
C LEU A 111 -4.70 7.58 9.40
N ARG A 112 -4.85 7.64 8.09
CA ARG A 112 -5.45 6.56 7.30
C ARG A 112 -4.34 5.72 6.70
N ILE A 113 -4.37 4.42 6.98
CA ILE A 113 -3.43 3.45 6.42
C ILE A 113 -4.19 2.61 5.40
N HIS A 114 -3.69 2.60 4.17
CA HIS A 114 -4.23 1.83 3.06
C HIS A 114 -3.34 0.63 2.79
N ALA A 115 -3.94 -0.53 2.57
CA ALA A 115 -3.24 -1.74 2.17
C ALA A 115 -4.02 -2.51 1.11
N PRO A 116 -3.34 -3.16 0.14
CA PRO A 116 -4.03 -4.03 -0.81
C PRO A 116 -4.60 -5.25 -0.10
N ARG A 117 -5.76 -5.75 -0.56
CA ARG A 117 -6.37 -6.98 -0.03
C ARG A 117 -5.52 -8.22 -0.32
N THR A 118 -4.86 -8.23 -1.47
CA THR A 118 -3.97 -9.33 -1.85
C THR A 118 -2.62 -9.16 -1.16
N GLY A 119 -2.17 -10.22 -0.46
CA GLY A 119 -0.88 -10.21 0.24
C GLY A 119 -0.93 -9.60 1.64
N PHE A 120 -2.09 -9.11 2.09
CA PHE A 120 -2.29 -8.65 3.48
C PHE A 120 -3.41 -9.44 4.15
N ARG A 121 -3.36 -9.49 5.47
CA ARG A 121 -4.42 -10.04 6.32
C ARG A 121 -5.06 -8.92 7.12
N VAL A 122 -6.35 -9.10 7.35
CA VAL A 122 -7.16 -8.24 8.22
C VAL A 122 -7.79 -9.13 9.27
N THR A 123 -7.51 -8.88 10.54
CA THR A 123 -8.02 -9.67 11.67
C THR A 123 -8.60 -8.77 12.75
N ALA A 124 -9.66 -9.19 13.44
CA ALA A 124 -10.17 -8.43 14.58
C ALA A 124 -9.15 -8.39 15.73
N VAL A 125 -8.94 -7.23 16.35
CA VAL A 125 -8.12 -7.11 17.55
C VAL A 125 -8.79 -7.87 18.70
N GLY A 126 -8.08 -8.84 19.29
CA GLY A 126 -8.60 -9.65 20.40
C GLY A 126 -9.61 -10.74 20.02
N GLY A 127 -9.89 -10.93 18.72
CA GLY A 127 -10.76 -12.00 18.24
C GLY A 127 -10.00 -13.29 17.94
N LEU A 128 -10.40 -14.39 18.56
CA LEU A 128 -10.14 -15.73 18.03
C LEU A 128 -11.10 -15.96 16.86
N ARG A 129 -10.55 -16.16 15.66
CA ARG A 129 -11.10 -17.05 14.63
C ARG A 129 -10.00 -17.46 13.66
#